data_AF-A0A7K5PD31-F1
#
_entry.id   AF-A0A7K5PD31-F1
#
_cell.length_a   1.000
_cell.length_b   1.000
_cell.length_c   1.000
_cell.angle_alpha   90.00
_cell.angle_beta   90.00
_cell.angle_gamma   90.00
#
_symmetry.space_group_name_H-M   'P 1'
#
loop_
_entity.id
_entity.type
_entity.pdbx_description
1 polymer ?
#
loop_
_entity_poly.entity_id
_entity_poly.type
_entity_poly.pdbx_seq_one_letter_code
_entity_poly.pdbx_strand_id
1 'polypeptide(L)'
;LALSASGVMTDKETDPHQESLHEIQKQVNDLWQNLLYPVTRGNETDGMIYTTCEMKPSSKIDADKPQVTGQVLFRQYYLYGRLEAIFYLDGFPLDNNQSSRAIHIHELGDLSNGCDSTGGHYNPFRVNHPRHPGDFGNFFPKEGRIRKYKTNLSATVFGPYSIMGRSVVIHEQEDDMGKGNNKASLENGNAGKRLACCVIGISNKNSWEEKLPEVMDKKKR
;
A
#
# COMPACT_ATOMS: atom_id res chain seq x y z
N LEU A 1 60.07 28.13 29.86
CA LEU A 1 60.67 27.00 29.12
C LEU A 1 59.63 25.90 29.06
N ALA A 2 59.10 25.68 27.85
CA ALA A 2 58.08 24.71 27.51
C ALA A 2 58.62 23.28 27.49
N LEU A 3 57.71 22.29 27.49
CA LEU A 3 57.69 21.00 26.76
C LEU A 3 56.70 20.06 27.49
N SER A 4 55.45 19.98 27.04
CA SER A 4 54.90 19.11 25.99
C SER A 4 54.38 17.77 26.54
N ALA A 5 53.07 17.71 26.79
CA ALA A 5 52.33 16.46 26.97
C ALA A 5 51.96 15.92 25.58
N SER A 6 52.59 14.82 25.18
CA SER A 6 52.27 14.12 23.94
C SER A 6 50.94 13.39 24.08
N GLY A 7 49.96 13.78 23.27
CA GLY A 7 48.72 13.04 23.09
C GLY A 7 48.98 11.74 22.33
N VAL A 8 48.44 10.64 22.84
CA VAL A 8 48.31 9.39 22.10
C VAL A 8 46.88 9.36 21.54
N MET A 9 46.74 9.76 20.28
CA MET A 9 45.58 9.35 19.48
C MET A 9 45.77 7.86 19.18
N THR A 10 44.88 7.02 19.71
CA THR A 10 44.78 5.63 19.28
C THR A 10 43.88 5.64 18.05
N ASP A 11 44.50 5.57 16.87
CA ASP A 11 43.80 5.22 15.64
C ASP A 11 43.25 3.80 15.82
N LYS A 12 41.92 3.67 15.80
CA LYS A 12 41.27 2.37 15.63
C LYS A 12 41.57 1.90 14.21
N GLU A 13 42.60 1.08 14.07
CA GLU A 13 42.85 0.29 12.86
C GLU A 13 41.60 -0.55 12.59
N THR A 14 40.86 -0.22 11.53
CA THR A 14 39.74 -1.04 11.04
C THR A 14 40.31 -2.27 10.35
N ASP A 15 39.85 -3.45 10.78
CA ASP A 15 40.31 -4.74 10.23
C ASP A 15 39.91 -4.85 8.74
N PRO A 16 40.88 -4.93 7.81
CA PRO A 16 40.61 -5.01 6.37
C PRO A 16 39.81 -6.26 5.98
N HIS A 17 39.83 -7.32 6.79
CA HIS A 17 39.00 -8.50 6.55
C HIS A 17 37.51 -8.23 6.82
N GLN A 18 37.20 -7.38 7.81
CA GLN A 18 35.83 -7.04 8.19
C GLN A 18 35.18 -6.08 7.19
N GLU A 19 35.95 -5.16 6.60
CA GLU A 19 35.53 -4.35 5.46
C GLU A 19 35.23 -5.23 4.22
N SER A 20 36.07 -6.23 3.93
CA SER A 20 35.85 -7.13 2.79
C SER A 20 34.59 -8.00 2.93
N LEU A 21 34.28 -8.48 4.14
CA LEU A 21 33.07 -9.25 4.39
C LEU A 21 31.82 -8.38 4.27
N HIS A 22 31.89 -7.12 4.72
CA HIS A 22 30.79 -6.17 4.56
C HIS A 22 30.53 -5.85 3.09
N GLU A 23 31.59 -5.68 2.28
CA GLU A 23 31.47 -5.48 0.84
C GLU A 23 30.91 -6.70 0.12
N ILE A 24 31.36 -7.91 0.45
CA ILE A 24 30.81 -9.16 -0.13
C ILE A 24 29.34 -9.30 0.24
N GLN A 25 28.96 -9.04 1.49
CA GLN A 25 27.57 -9.08 1.94
C GLN A 25 26.71 -8.09 1.15
N LYS A 26 27.22 -6.87 0.92
CA LYS A 26 26.56 -5.84 0.12
C LYS A 26 26.41 -6.28 -1.34
N GLN A 27 27.47 -6.79 -1.97
CA GLN A 27 27.42 -7.26 -3.35
C GLN A 27 26.45 -8.42 -3.54
N VAL A 28 26.44 -9.39 -2.62
CA VAL A 28 25.49 -10.51 -2.65
C VAL A 28 24.06 -9.99 -2.50
N ASN A 29 23.82 -9.07 -1.58
CA ASN A 29 22.51 -8.44 -1.41
C ASN A 29 22.07 -7.67 -2.66
N ASP A 30 22.96 -6.88 -3.26
CA ASP A 30 22.71 -6.13 -4.50
C ASP A 30 22.42 -7.08 -5.66
N LEU A 31 23.11 -8.22 -5.75
CA LEU A 31 22.87 -9.24 -6.77
C LEU A 31 21.50 -9.90 -6.59
N TRP A 32 21.13 -10.22 -5.34
CA TRP A 32 19.78 -10.69 -5.01
C TRP A 32 18.71 -9.64 -5.27
N GLN A 33 18.97 -8.35 -5.01
CA GLN A 33 18.06 -7.26 -5.37
C GLN A 33 17.86 -7.17 -6.88
N ASN A 34 18.95 -7.25 -7.65
CA ASN A 34 18.91 -7.21 -9.11
C ASN A 34 18.15 -8.43 -9.68
N LEU A 35 18.30 -9.59 -9.06
CA LEU A 35 17.64 -10.82 -9.50
C LEU A 35 16.14 -10.83 -9.16
N LEU A 36 15.78 -10.36 -7.96
CA LEU A 36 14.41 -10.44 -7.46
C LEU A 36 13.56 -9.22 -7.84
N TYR A 37 14.17 -8.05 -8.03
CA TYR A 37 13.49 -6.79 -8.31
C TYR A 37 14.22 -5.96 -9.39
N PRO A 38 14.35 -6.47 -10.62
CA PRO A 38 15.11 -5.81 -11.70
C PRO A 38 14.58 -4.41 -12.09
N VAL A 39 13.36 -4.05 -11.66
CA VAL A 39 12.69 -2.78 -12.00
C VAL A 39 13.22 -1.59 -11.19
N THR A 40 14.01 -1.81 -10.13
CA THR A 40 14.52 -0.72 -9.26
C THR A 40 15.73 0.02 -9.84
N ARG A 41 16.34 -0.47 -10.93
CA ARG A 41 17.60 0.07 -11.45
C ARG A 41 17.48 1.29 -12.36
N GLY A 42 16.26 1.77 -12.62
CA GLY A 42 15.99 2.83 -13.59
C GLY A 42 15.82 4.24 -13.01
N ASN A 43 15.54 4.38 -11.71
CA ASN A 43 15.29 5.68 -11.10
C ASN A 43 16.01 5.79 -9.76
N GLU A 44 16.51 6.99 -9.48
CA GLU A 44 17.16 7.47 -8.25
C GLU A 44 16.23 7.42 -7.02
N THR A 45 15.53 6.32 -6.77
CA THR A 45 14.74 6.16 -5.56
C THR A 45 15.62 5.49 -4.51
N ASP A 46 16.04 6.26 -3.52
CA ASP A 46 16.75 5.88 -2.30
C ASP A 46 16.02 4.75 -1.53
N GLY A 47 15.99 3.53 -2.07
CA GLY A 47 15.29 2.37 -1.48
C GLY A 47 13.76 2.45 -1.44
N MET A 48 13.13 3.49 -2.02
CA MET A 48 11.68 3.69 -2.01
C MET A 48 10.99 3.13 -3.24
N ILE A 49 9.99 2.26 -3.04
CA ILE A 49 9.08 1.86 -4.12
C ILE A 49 7.81 2.67 -4.03
N TYR A 50 7.34 3.13 -5.20
CA TYR A 50 6.07 3.77 -5.40
C TYR A 50 5.20 2.90 -6.30
N THR A 51 3.91 2.83 -5.98
CA THR A 51 2.93 2.12 -6.78
C THR A 51 1.68 2.97 -6.93
N THR A 52 0.96 2.75 -8.03
CA THR A 52 -0.34 3.33 -8.31
C THR A 52 -1.35 2.23 -8.60
N CYS A 53 -2.61 2.53 -8.29
CA CYS A 53 -3.77 1.74 -8.62
C CYS A 53 -4.83 2.70 -9.15
N GLU A 54 -5.00 2.72 -10.48
CA GLU A 54 -5.94 3.61 -11.19
C GLU A 54 -7.36 3.07 -11.09
N MET A 55 -8.13 3.59 -10.15
CA MET A 55 -9.46 3.11 -9.79
C MET A 55 -10.45 3.34 -10.94
N LYS A 56 -11.15 2.26 -11.33
CA LYS A 56 -12.22 2.31 -12.32
C LYS A 56 -13.49 1.62 -11.80
N PRO A 57 -14.68 2.11 -12.17
CA PRO A 57 -15.92 1.42 -11.84
C PRO A 57 -15.92 0.00 -12.40
N SER A 58 -16.52 -0.94 -11.66
CA SER A 58 -16.70 -2.31 -12.12
C SER A 58 -17.57 -2.33 -13.38
N SER A 59 -17.19 -3.10 -14.39
CA SER A 59 -18.02 -3.30 -15.60
C SER A 59 -19.36 -4.01 -15.32
N LYS A 60 -19.53 -4.56 -14.11
CA LYS A 60 -20.73 -5.27 -13.65
C LYS A 60 -21.59 -4.46 -12.68
N ILE A 61 -21.21 -3.23 -12.40
CA ILE A 61 -21.97 -2.39 -11.49
C ILE A 61 -23.25 -1.90 -12.17
N ASP A 62 -24.36 -1.86 -11.42
CA ASP A 62 -25.63 -1.34 -11.92
C ASP A 62 -25.51 0.18 -12.19
N ALA A 63 -26.24 0.71 -13.18
CA ALA A 63 -26.10 2.12 -13.61
C ALA A 63 -26.54 3.15 -12.55
N ASP A 64 -27.39 2.75 -11.61
CA ASP A 64 -27.83 3.54 -10.46
C ASP A 64 -26.79 3.59 -9.33
N LYS A 65 -25.71 2.80 -9.43
CA LYS A 65 -24.68 2.74 -8.41
C LYS A 65 -23.57 3.77 -8.63
N PRO A 66 -22.89 4.20 -7.55
CA PRO A 66 -21.79 5.16 -7.62
C PRO A 66 -20.68 4.70 -8.57
N GLN A 67 -20.31 5.56 -9.51
CA GLN A 67 -19.23 5.34 -10.47
C GLN A 67 -17.92 5.88 -9.88
N VAL A 68 -17.32 5.10 -8.98
CA VAL A 68 -16.13 5.51 -8.23
C VAL A 68 -14.87 5.47 -9.11
N THR A 69 -14.10 6.55 -9.09
CA THR A 69 -12.84 6.72 -9.83
C THR A 69 -11.75 7.32 -8.95
N GLY A 70 -10.52 7.40 -9.45
CA GLY A 70 -9.40 8.06 -8.78
C GLY A 70 -8.17 7.16 -8.64
N GLN A 71 -7.39 7.33 -7.58
CA GLN A 71 -6.14 6.63 -7.37
C GLN A 71 -6.01 6.13 -5.93
N VAL A 72 -5.45 4.93 -5.79
CA VAL A 72 -4.82 4.49 -4.54
C VAL A 72 -3.33 4.36 -4.78
N LEU A 73 -2.55 5.16 -4.05
CA LEU A 73 -1.10 5.19 -4.17
C LEU A 73 -0.49 4.53 -2.95
N PHE A 74 0.56 3.74 -3.15
CA PHE A 74 1.36 3.22 -2.05
C PHE A 74 2.82 3.61 -2.19
N ARG A 75 3.49 3.75 -1.04
CA ARG A 75 4.94 3.78 -1.00
C ARG A 75 5.47 2.95 0.17
N GLN A 76 6.65 2.39 -0.01
CA GLN A 76 7.34 1.66 1.06
C GLN A 76 8.85 1.76 0.88
N TYR A 77 9.54 2.05 1.99
CA TYR A 77 11.00 1.97 2.07
C TYR A 77 11.44 0.52 2.28
N TYR A 78 12.36 0.04 1.48
CA TYR A 78 13.00 -1.27 1.62
C TYR A 78 13.99 -1.29 2.80
N LEU A 79 14.12 -2.27 3.69
CA LEU A 79 13.32 -3.47 4.04
C LEU A 79 12.37 -3.25 5.22
N TYR A 80 12.62 -2.18 5.99
CA TYR A 80 12.05 -1.98 7.31
C TYR A 80 10.91 -0.95 7.32
N GLY A 81 10.67 -0.28 6.20
CA GLY A 81 9.55 0.64 6.05
C GLY A 81 8.24 -0.11 6.11
N ARG A 82 7.28 0.42 6.88
CA ARG A 82 5.88 -0.01 6.79
C ARG A 82 5.25 0.63 5.56
N LEU A 83 4.29 -0.07 4.96
CA LEU A 83 3.57 0.45 3.81
C LEU A 83 2.73 1.67 4.22
N GLU A 84 2.78 2.70 3.38
CA GLU A 84 1.94 3.89 3.47
C GLU A 84 1.03 3.96 2.26
N ALA A 85 -0.15 4.55 2.41
CA ALA A 85 -1.13 4.68 1.35
C ALA A 85 -1.82 6.04 1.32
N ILE A 86 -2.08 6.53 0.12
CA ILE A 86 -2.97 7.66 -0.16
C ILE A 86 -4.19 7.13 -0.92
N PHE A 87 -5.38 7.37 -0.39
CA PHE A 87 -6.66 7.11 -1.04
C PHE A 87 -7.21 8.44 -1.55
N TYR A 88 -7.24 8.61 -2.86
CA TYR A 88 -7.66 9.81 -3.56
C TYR A 88 -8.76 9.45 -4.54
N LEU A 89 -9.99 9.38 -4.04
CA LEU A 89 -11.13 8.78 -4.74
C LEU A 89 -12.30 9.74 -4.86
N ASP A 90 -13.02 9.69 -5.96
CA ASP A 90 -14.14 10.56 -6.32
C ASP A 90 -15.31 9.72 -6.85
N GLY A 91 -16.47 10.35 -7.06
CA GLY A 91 -17.65 9.67 -7.63
C GLY A 91 -18.56 9.02 -6.61
N PHE A 92 -18.45 9.40 -5.33
CA PHE A 92 -19.39 9.00 -4.29
C PHE A 92 -20.62 9.93 -4.28
N PRO A 93 -21.80 9.45 -3.85
CA PRO A 93 -22.98 10.28 -3.58
C PRO A 93 -22.68 11.53 -2.75
N LEU A 94 -23.42 12.61 -3.01
CA LEU A 94 -23.29 13.89 -2.32
C LEU A 94 -24.24 14.05 -1.13
N ASP A 95 -25.14 13.09 -0.92
CA ASP A 95 -26.18 13.18 0.10
C ASP A 95 -25.64 12.86 1.51
N ASN A 96 -26.25 13.49 2.51
CA ASN A 96 -25.80 13.42 3.91
C ASN A 96 -26.08 12.06 4.59
N ASN A 97 -26.80 11.15 3.92
CA ASN A 97 -27.12 9.82 4.43
C ASN A 97 -26.12 8.74 3.98
N GLN A 98 -24.96 9.15 3.47
CA GLN A 98 -24.00 8.18 2.95
C GLN A 98 -23.32 7.36 4.06
N SER A 99 -23.23 6.04 3.85
CA SER A 99 -22.47 5.13 4.70
C SER A 99 -20.98 5.10 4.36
N SER A 100 -20.18 4.67 5.33
CA SER A 100 -18.79 4.27 5.10
C SER A 100 -18.68 3.19 4.01
N ARG A 101 -17.52 3.13 3.37
CA ARG A 101 -17.18 2.17 2.33
C ARG A 101 -15.94 1.39 2.75
N ALA A 102 -16.00 0.07 2.66
CA ALA A 102 -14.84 -0.78 2.86
C ALA A 102 -13.89 -0.71 1.67
N ILE A 103 -12.58 -0.76 1.92
CA ILE A 103 -11.56 -0.85 0.86
C ILE A 103 -10.58 -1.94 1.22
N HIS A 104 -10.38 -2.90 0.31
CA HIS A 104 -9.56 -4.09 0.54
C HIS A 104 -8.57 -4.36 -0.60
N ILE A 105 -7.54 -5.14 -0.31
CA ILE A 105 -6.76 -5.81 -1.36
C ILE A 105 -7.36 -7.19 -1.61
N HIS A 106 -7.70 -7.46 -2.86
CA HIS A 106 -8.15 -8.77 -3.31
C HIS A 106 -6.99 -9.56 -3.94
N GLU A 107 -7.11 -10.89 -3.92
CA GLU A 107 -6.03 -11.80 -4.26
C GLU A 107 -5.49 -11.62 -5.68
N LEU A 108 -6.37 -11.39 -6.65
CA LEU A 108 -6.04 -11.36 -8.08
C LEU A 108 -6.16 -9.95 -8.65
N GLY A 109 -5.23 -9.61 -9.55
CA GLY A 109 -5.34 -8.46 -10.46
C GLY A 109 -6.12 -8.77 -11.74
N ASP A 110 -7.06 -9.73 -11.69
CA ASP A 110 -7.86 -10.12 -12.84
C ASP A 110 -9.14 -9.27 -12.91
N LEU A 111 -9.22 -8.44 -13.95
CA LEU A 111 -10.36 -7.56 -14.23
C LEU A 111 -11.21 -8.05 -15.43
N SER A 112 -11.02 -9.28 -15.90
CA SER A 112 -11.71 -9.86 -17.06
C SER A 112 -13.24 -9.89 -16.90
N ASN A 113 -13.73 -9.98 -15.66
CA ASN A 113 -15.14 -9.90 -15.32
C ASN A 113 -15.42 -8.72 -14.38
N GLY A 114 -14.80 -7.57 -14.65
CA GLY A 114 -14.87 -6.40 -13.77
C GLY A 114 -14.22 -6.71 -12.42
N CYS A 115 -14.81 -6.23 -11.34
CA CYS A 115 -14.25 -6.47 -10.00
C CYS A 115 -14.56 -7.87 -9.46
N ASP A 116 -15.42 -8.66 -10.10
CA ASP A 116 -15.84 -9.96 -9.59
C ASP A 116 -14.76 -11.04 -9.80
N SER A 117 -13.91 -10.88 -10.82
CA SER A 117 -12.80 -11.80 -11.11
C SER A 117 -11.58 -11.62 -10.19
N THR A 118 -11.59 -10.63 -9.27
CA THR A 118 -10.43 -10.37 -8.40
C THR A 118 -10.25 -11.40 -7.26
N GLY A 119 -11.16 -12.38 -7.14
CA GLY A 119 -11.12 -13.38 -6.06
C GLY A 119 -11.58 -12.81 -4.71
N GLY A 120 -11.17 -13.45 -3.61
CA GLY A 120 -11.44 -13.00 -2.24
C GLY A 120 -10.42 -11.98 -1.74
N HIS A 121 -10.50 -11.62 -0.45
CA HIS A 121 -9.46 -10.81 0.19
C HIS A 121 -8.11 -11.53 0.10
N TYR A 122 -7.04 -10.78 -0.14
CA TYR A 122 -5.70 -11.35 -0.18
C TYR A 122 -5.28 -11.84 1.21
N ASN A 123 -5.22 -13.16 1.40
CA ASN A 123 -5.00 -13.79 2.69
C ASN A 123 -3.83 -14.81 2.66
N PRO A 124 -2.58 -14.36 2.55
CA PRO A 124 -1.42 -15.26 2.47
C PRO A 124 -1.18 -16.05 3.77
N PHE A 125 -1.74 -15.58 4.89
CA PHE A 125 -1.52 -16.15 6.22
C PHE A 125 -2.68 -17.01 6.72
N ARG A 126 -3.74 -17.18 5.91
CA ARG A 126 -4.95 -17.97 6.25
C ARG A 126 -5.55 -17.59 7.61
N VAL A 127 -5.65 -16.29 7.87
CA VAL A 127 -6.26 -15.73 9.08
C VAL A 127 -7.66 -15.23 8.76
N ASN A 128 -8.55 -15.13 9.76
CA ASN A 128 -9.85 -14.51 9.54
C ASN A 128 -9.70 -12.99 9.35
N HIS A 129 -10.58 -12.40 8.53
CA HIS A 129 -10.85 -10.98 8.52
C HIS A 129 -11.20 -10.49 9.94
N PRO A 130 -10.79 -9.26 10.37
CA PRO A 130 -10.09 -8.21 9.63
C PRO A 130 -8.55 -8.26 9.78
N ARG A 131 -7.94 -9.44 9.73
CA ARG A 131 -6.48 -9.59 9.91
C ARG A 131 -5.72 -9.83 8.61
N HIS A 132 -6.36 -9.70 7.45
CA HIS A 132 -5.65 -9.79 6.20
C HIS A 132 -4.74 -8.56 6.01
N PRO A 133 -3.57 -8.70 5.35
CA PRO A 133 -2.63 -7.58 5.21
C PRO A 133 -3.22 -6.34 4.52
N GLY A 134 -4.19 -6.55 3.63
CA GLY A 134 -4.88 -5.51 2.88
C GLY A 134 -6.28 -5.16 3.39
N ASP A 135 -6.67 -5.56 4.60
CA ASP A 135 -7.92 -5.12 5.22
C ASP A 135 -7.77 -3.66 5.69
N PHE A 136 -8.01 -2.69 4.81
CA PHE A 136 -7.84 -1.28 5.18
C PHE A 136 -9.01 -0.75 6.01
N GLY A 137 -10.15 -1.45 6.05
CA GLY A 137 -11.33 -1.10 6.81
C GLY A 137 -12.14 0.04 6.18
N ASN A 138 -12.83 0.81 7.02
CA ASN A 138 -13.86 1.74 6.61
C ASN A 138 -13.35 3.16 6.27
N PHE A 139 -13.91 3.73 5.20
CA PHE A 139 -13.66 5.09 4.75
C PHE A 139 -14.98 5.81 4.55
N PHE A 140 -15.12 6.96 5.20
CA PHE A 140 -16.29 7.81 5.06
C PHE A 140 -16.06 8.84 3.95
N PRO A 141 -16.80 8.81 2.83
CA PRO A 141 -16.71 9.85 1.82
C PRO A 141 -17.26 11.17 2.35
N LYS A 142 -16.64 12.28 1.97
CA LYS A 142 -17.10 13.65 2.27
C LYS A 142 -17.22 14.43 0.98
N GLU A 143 -18.39 15.02 0.73
CA GLU A 143 -18.68 15.76 -0.50
C GLU A 143 -18.34 14.95 -1.76
N GLY A 144 -18.75 13.68 -1.78
CA GLY A 144 -18.51 12.77 -2.90
C GLY A 144 -17.08 12.28 -3.06
N ARG A 145 -16.21 12.50 -2.06
CA ARG A 145 -14.76 12.28 -2.16
C ARG A 145 -14.17 11.57 -0.94
N ILE A 146 -13.19 10.71 -1.17
CA ILE A 146 -12.26 10.21 -0.14
C ILE A 146 -10.89 10.83 -0.41
N ARG A 147 -10.34 11.48 0.62
CA ARG A 147 -8.98 12.03 0.66
C ARG A 147 -8.36 11.59 1.97
N LYS A 148 -7.64 10.46 1.96
CA LYS A 148 -7.13 9.84 3.19
C LYS A 148 -5.69 9.37 3.02
N TYR A 149 -4.87 9.71 4.01
CA TYR A 149 -3.53 9.15 4.18
C TYR A 149 -3.52 8.14 5.33
N LYS A 150 -2.92 6.97 5.11
CA LYS A 150 -2.72 5.92 6.11
C LYS A 150 -1.24 5.51 6.13
N THR A 151 -0.74 5.24 7.33
CA THR A 151 0.63 4.75 7.58
C THR A 151 0.58 3.44 8.34
N ASN A 152 1.74 2.80 8.52
CA ASN A 152 1.90 1.59 9.32
C ASN A 152 1.05 0.39 8.85
N LEU A 153 0.69 0.35 7.57
CA LEU A 153 -0.12 -0.73 7.00
C LEU A 153 0.64 -2.06 7.03
N SER A 154 -0.11 -3.16 7.18
CA SER A 154 0.44 -4.51 7.30
C SER A 154 0.80 -5.16 5.96
N ALA A 155 0.21 -4.70 4.86
CA ALA A 155 0.61 -5.09 3.52
C ALA A 155 2.05 -4.64 3.18
N THR A 156 2.61 -5.25 2.13
CA THR A 156 3.98 -4.98 1.66
C THR A 156 4.01 -5.00 0.13
N VAL A 157 4.84 -4.18 -0.50
CA VAL A 157 5.16 -4.26 -1.94
C VAL A 157 6.38 -5.13 -2.23
N PHE A 158 7.04 -5.64 -1.20
CA PHE A 158 8.22 -6.51 -1.31
C PHE A 158 7.93 -7.94 -0.89
N GLY A 159 8.76 -8.86 -1.38
CA GLY A 159 8.83 -10.24 -0.93
C GLY A 159 7.73 -11.14 -1.53
N PRO A 160 7.69 -12.41 -1.09
CA PRO A 160 6.72 -13.39 -1.58
C PRO A 160 5.28 -13.02 -1.25
N TYR A 161 5.07 -12.14 -0.27
CA TYR A 161 3.75 -11.66 0.11
C TYR A 161 3.37 -10.31 -0.49
N SER A 162 4.11 -9.85 -1.50
CA SER A 162 3.87 -8.58 -2.18
C SER A 162 2.42 -8.45 -2.67
N ILE A 163 1.90 -7.23 -2.57
CA ILE A 163 0.62 -6.83 -3.13
C ILE A 163 0.72 -6.36 -4.58
N MET A 164 1.93 -6.27 -5.15
CA MET A 164 2.10 -5.89 -6.56
C MET A 164 1.38 -6.88 -7.48
N GLY A 165 0.69 -6.35 -8.49
CA GLY A 165 -0.13 -7.13 -9.43
C GLY A 165 -1.44 -7.66 -8.85
N ARG A 166 -1.73 -7.42 -7.57
CA ARG A 166 -3.04 -7.68 -6.96
C ARG A 166 -3.98 -6.50 -7.20
N SER A 167 -5.20 -6.58 -6.69
CA SER A 167 -6.18 -5.52 -6.89
C SER A 167 -6.56 -4.81 -5.60
N VAL A 168 -6.85 -3.51 -5.69
CA VAL A 168 -7.62 -2.80 -4.66
C VAL A 168 -9.08 -2.81 -5.08
N VAL A 169 -9.99 -3.07 -4.15
CA VAL A 169 -11.44 -3.11 -4.37
C VAL A 169 -12.14 -2.19 -3.37
N ILE A 170 -13.07 -1.38 -3.87
CA ILE A 170 -13.96 -0.53 -3.08
C ILE A 170 -15.33 -1.20 -3.04
N HIS A 171 -15.90 -1.30 -1.85
CA HIS A 171 -17.18 -1.96 -1.63
C HIS A 171 -18.34 -0.98 -1.41
N GLU A 172 -19.55 -1.50 -1.62
CA GLU A 172 -20.80 -0.78 -1.45
C GLU A 172 -21.10 -0.47 0.01
N GLN A 173 -20.79 -1.35 0.94
CA GLN A 173 -21.21 -1.22 2.33
C GLN A 173 -20.02 -1.00 3.26
N GLU A 174 -20.37 -0.72 4.50
CA GLU A 174 -19.42 -0.67 5.60
C GLU A 174 -18.95 -2.10 5.93
N ASP A 175 -17.68 -2.22 6.26
CA ASP A 175 -17.08 -3.41 6.82
C ASP A 175 -17.49 -3.58 8.30
N ASP A 176 -18.08 -4.72 8.66
CA ASP A 176 -18.48 -5.03 10.03
C ASP A 176 -17.32 -5.46 10.95
N MET A 177 -16.11 -5.53 10.41
CA MET A 177 -14.85 -5.86 11.09
C MET A 177 -14.87 -7.23 11.77
N GLY A 178 -15.57 -8.21 11.19
CA GLY A 178 -15.69 -9.56 11.74
C GLY A 178 -16.74 -9.71 12.85
N LYS A 179 -17.65 -8.74 13.00
CA LYS A 179 -18.62 -8.66 14.11
C LYS A 179 -20.08 -8.97 13.73
N GLY A 180 -20.33 -9.36 12.48
CA GLY A 180 -21.66 -9.67 11.95
C GLY A 180 -22.22 -11.05 12.30
N ASN A 181 -21.50 -11.85 13.12
CA ASN A 181 -21.92 -13.18 13.58
C ASN A 181 -22.29 -14.17 12.46
N ASN A 182 -21.62 -14.08 11.31
CA ASN A 182 -21.81 -14.99 10.20
C ASN A 182 -20.48 -15.27 9.49
N LYS A 183 -20.46 -16.28 8.62
CA LYS A 183 -19.24 -16.68 7.90
C LYS A 183 -18.67 -15.54 7.04
N ALA A 184 -19.52 -14.82 6.31
CA ALA A 184 -19.10 -13.72 5.46
C ALA A 184 -18.44 -12.58 6.24
N SER A 185 -18.88 -12.32 7.48
CA SER A 185 -18.23 -11.35 8.38
C SER A 185 -16.76 -11.69 8.62
N LEU A 186 -16.44 -12.96 8.87
CA LEU A 186 -15.06 -13.42 9.10
C LEU A 186 -14.25 -13.61 7.82
N GLU A 187 -14.88 -13.53 6.65
CA GLU A 187 -14.22 -13.66 5.35
C GLU A 187 -14.00 -12.31 4.65
N ASN A 188 -14.98 -11.41 4.72
CA ASN A 188 -15.03 -10.18 3.93
C ASN A 188 -15.78 -9.01 4.60
N GLY A 189 -16.07 -9.10 5.90
CA GLY A 189 -16.67 -8.01 6.66
C GLY A 189 -18.10 -7.66 6.25
N ASN A 190 -18.81 -8.52 5.49
CA ASN A 190 -20.12 -8.22 4.92
C ASN A 190 -20.17 -6.91 4.11
N ALA A 191 -19.07 -6.53 3.46
CA ALA A 191 -18.94 -5.23 2.79
C ALA A 191 -19.83 -5.06 1.53
N GLY A 192 -20.57 -6.09 1.10
CA GLY A 192 -21.50 -5.99 -0.04
C GLY A 192 -20.80 -5.97 -1.40
N LYS A 193 -21.50 -5.43 -2.42
CA LYS A 193 -21.05 -5.45 -3.83
C LYS A 193 -19.74 -4.68 -4.04
N ARG A 194 -19.00 -5.03 -5.09
CA ARG A 194 -17.74 -4.38 -5.49
C ARG A 194 -18.03 -3.24 -6.47
N LEU A 195 -17.85 -2.00 -6.03
CA LEU A 195 -18.17 -0.82 -6.83
C LEU A 195 -17.09 -0.54 -7.88
N ALA A 196 -15.83 -0.57 -7.46
CA ALA A 196 -14.70 -0.18 -8.28
C ALA A 196 -13.45 -0.95 -7.87
N CYS A 197 -12.53 -1.13 -8.81
CA CYS A 197 -11.28 -1.81 -8.56
C CYS A 197 -10.18 -1.36 -9.54
N CYS A 198 -8.94 -1.73 -9.21
CA CYS A 198 -7.77 -1.48 -10.03
C CYS A 198 -6.67 -2.48 -9.70
N VAL A 199 -5.68 -2.61 -10.60
CA VAL A 199 -4.47 -3.42 -10.37
C VAL A 199 -3.36 -2.52 -9.82
N ILE A 200 -2.67 -3.02 -8.81
CA ILE A 200 -1.53 -2.33 -8.18
C ILE A 200 -0.30 -2.50 -9.09
N GLY A 201 0.12 -1.41 -9.73
CA GLY A 201 1.28 -1.36 -10.61
C GLY A 201 2.38 -0.45 -10.08
N ILE A 202 3.62 -0.70 -10.49
CA ILE A 202 4.76 0.16 -10.17
C ILE A 202 4.56 1.53 -10.83
N SER A 203 4.90 2.60 -10.12
CA SER A 203 4.82 3.97 -10.63
C SER A 203 6.07 4.77 -10.26
N ASN A 204 6.21 5.95 -10.87
CA ASN A 204 7.14 6.96 -10.35
C ASN A 204 6.56 7.62 -9.09
N LYS A 205 7.35 8.50 -8.46
CA LYS A 205 6.99 9.22 -7.24
C LYS A 205 6.05 10.41 -7.43
N ASN A 206 5.84 10.86 -8.67
CA ASN A 206 5.22 12.17 -8.96
C ASN A 206 3.78 12.25 -8.41
N SER A 207 2.95 11.24 -8.68
CA SER A 207 1.57 11.22 -8.20
C SER A 207 1.47 11.21 -6.67
N TRP A 208 2.45 10.59 -5.99
CA TRP A 208 2.54 10.61 -4.54
C TRP A 208 2.88 12.00 -4.02
N GLU A 209 3.95 12.61 -4.57
CA GLU A 209 4.42 13.94 -4.18
C GLU A 209 3.36 15.03 -4.43
N GLU A 210 2.61 14.92 -5.53
CA GLU A 210 1.49 15.81 -5.88
C GLU A 210 0.35 15.72 -4.86
N LYS A 211 -0.08 14.50 -4.49
CA LYS A 211 -1.31 14.30 -3.70
C LYS A 211 -1.10 14.34 -2.19
N LEU A 212 0.11 14.09 -1.70
CA LEU A 212 0.40 14.06 -0.26
C LEU A 212 0.05 15.38 0.46
N PRO A 213 0.39 16.58 -0.06
CA PRO A 213 0.01 17.84 0.58
C PRO A 213 -1.50 17.99 0.75
N GLU A 214 -2.29 17.69 -0.28
CA GLU A 214 -3.75 17.83 -0.26
C GLU A 214 -4.42 16.96 0.81
N VAL A 215 -3.96 15.72 0.97
CA VAL A 215 -4.54 14.79 1.95
C VAL A 215 -4.07 15.07 3.38
N MET A 216 -2.94 15.77 3.55
CA MET A 216 -2.39 16.15 4.85
C MET A 216 -2.92 17.50 5.35
N ASP A 217 -3.20 18.45 4.46
CA ASP A 217 -3.64 19.80 4.84
C ASP A 217 -5.04 19.81 5.49
N LYS A 218 -5.89 18.83 5.14
CA LYS A 218 -7.19 18.60 5.80
C LYS A 218 -7.11 18.18 7.27
N LYS A 219 -5.92 17.95 7.85
CA LYS A 219 -5.75 17.75 9.31
C LYS A 219 -5.58 19.07 10.09
N LYS A 220 -5.40 20.22 9.43
CA LYS A 220 -5.15 21.51 10.07
C LYS A 220 -6.36 22.46 10.11
N ARG A 221 -7.51 22.07 9.55
CA ARG A 221 -8.75 22.84 9.57
C ARG A 221 -9.84 22.10 10.33
#